data_AF-A0A436C0D9-F1
#
_entry.id   AF-A0A436C0D9-F1
#
_cell.length_a   1.000
_cell.length_b   1.000
_cell.length_c   1.000
_cell.angle_alpha   90.00
_cell.angle_beta   90.00
_cell.angle_gamma   90.00
#
_symmetry.space_group_name_H-M   'P 1'
#
loop_
_entity.id
_entity.type
_entity.pdbx_description
1 polymer ?
#
loop_
_entity_poly.entity_id
_entity_poly.type
_entity_poly.pdbx_seq_one_letter_code
_entity_poly.pdbx_strand_id
1 'polypeptide(L)'
;MAERRFAAMRRLAGALALAGMIFDSPQALALTARDASAVVGLIEALQPEFGQFAYDEEIAADWYERDAADKGLIGTAGFTADSWKVALGETMRGFLATMPVAELDAIFAKLRNAISGMRELTEAQ
;
A
#
# COMPACT_ATOMS: atom_id res chain seq x y z
N MET A 1 17.21 44.50 54.55
CA MET A 1 18.02 43.60 53.71
C MET A 1 17.22 43.20 52.46
N ALA A 2 17.13 44.10 51.49
CA ALA A 2 16.27 43.98 50.31
C ALA A 2 17.06 43.93 48.98
N GLU A 3 18.37 43.68 49.03
CA GLU A 3 19.28 43.83 47.88
C GLU A 3 19.98 42.52 47.45
N ARG A 4 19.38 41.36 47.74
CA ARG A 4 19.93 40.07 47.29
C ARG A 4 19.02 39.29 46.32
N ARG A 5 17.99 39.94 45.79
CA ARG A 5 16.97 39.29 44.95
C ARG A 5 17.17 39.48 43.43
N PHE A 6 18.18 40.23 42.98
CA PHE A 6 18.26 40.66 41.57
C PHE A 6 19.54 40.28 40.79
N ALA A 7 20.42 39.43 41.34
CA ALA A 7 21.68 39.07 40.64
C ALA A 7 21.87 37.57 40.36
N ALA A 8 20.97 36.71 40.81
CA ALA A 8 21.04 35.26 40.58
C ALA A 8 20.03 34.75 39.54
N MET A 9 19.47 35.65 38.72
CA MET A 9 18.44 35.33 37.71
C MET A 9 18.92 35.73 36.31
N ARG A 10 20.17 35.39 36.00
CA ARG A 10 20.77 35.71 34.69
C ARG A 10 21.87 34.74 34.26
N ARG A 11 21.79 33.48 34.71
CA ARG A 11 22.70 32.40 34.30
C ARG A 11 21.97 31.06 34.30
N LEU A 12 21.04 30.87 33.37
CA LEU A 12 20.72 29.55 32.80
C LEU A 12 19.82 29.69 31.56
N ALA A 13 20.09 30.67 30.71
CA ALA A 13 19.49 30.74 29.38
C ALA A 13 20.46 30.06 28.41
N GLY A 14 20.31 28.76 28.22
CA GLY A 14 21.11 28.00 27.27
C GLY A 14 21.11 26.51 27.59
N ALA A 15 20.70 25.72 26.61
CA ALA A 15 20.72 24.26 26.58
C ALA A 15 19.61 23.55 27.38
N LEU A 16 18.42 23.43 26.78
CA LEU A 16 17.72 22.14 26.68
C LEU A 16 16.59 22.22 25.64
N ALA A 17 16.96 22.37 24.37
CA ALA A 17 16.04 22.19 23.26
C ALA A 17 16.66 21.19 22.27
N LEU A 18 16.77 19.94 22.70
CA LEU A 18 17.01 18.79 21.82
C LEU A 18 16.60 17.50 22.54
N ALA A 19 15.41 17.49 23.16
CA ALA A 19 14.76 16.24 23.50
C ALA A 19 14.28 15.63 22.18
N GLY A 20 14.99 14.58 21.75
CA GLY A 20 14.88 13.99 20.44
C GLY A 20 13.45 13.63 20.08
N MET A 21 12.93 14.31 19.06
CA MET A 21 11.99 13.70 18.12
C MET A 21 12.75 12.61 17.36
N ILE A 22 13.01 11.48 18.02
CA ILE A 22 13.22 10.20 17.32
C ILE A 22 11.80 9.75 16.96
N PHE A 23 11.20 10.43 15.98
CA PHE A 23 10.16 9.77 15.21
C PHE A 23 10.91 8.68 14.45
N ASP A 24 10.84 7.46 14.99
CA ASP A 24 11.11 6.25 14.23
C ASP A 24 10.09 6.27 13.08
N SER A 25 10.46 6.96 12.01
CA SER A 25 9.69 6.95 10.79
C SER A 25 9.75 5.49 10.37
N PRO A 26 8.62 4.76 10.30
CA PRO A 26 8.66 3.43 9.73
C PRO A 26 9.30 3.62 8.36
N GLN A 27 10.52 3.09 8.20
CA GLN A 27 11.17 3.09 6.91
C GLN A 27 10.12 2.52 5.98
N ALA A 28 9.70 3.27 4.97
CA ALA A 28 8.87 2.71 3.92
C ALA A 28 9.72 1.58 3.33
N LEU A 29 9.52 0.37 3.84
CA LEU A 29 10.27 -0.81 3.44
C LEU A 29 9.91 -0.99 1.97
N ALA A 30 10.83 -0.57 1.09
CA ALA A 30 10.68 -0.79 -0.32
C ALA A 30 10.49 -2.30 -0.50
N LEU A 31 9.39 -2.66 -1.17
CA LEU A 31 8.99 -4.05 -1.35
C LEU A 31 10.16 -4.83 -1.94
N THR A 32 10.57 -5.93 -1.28
CA THR A 32 11.64 -6.76 -1.82
C THR A 32 11.11 -7.68 -2.92
N ALA A 33 12.00 -8.18 -3.77
CA ALA A 33 11.63 -9.20 -4.78
C ALA A 33 11.04 -10.47 -4.12
N ARG A 34 11.47 -10.77 -2.89
CA ARG A 34 10.92 -11.88 -2.09
C ARG A 34 9.47 -11.60 -1.71
N ASP A 35 9.17 -10.40 -1.25
CA ASP A 35 7.82 -10.02 -0.83
C ASP A 35 6.87 -10.03 -2.04
N ALA A 36 7.29 -9.50 -3.18
CA ALA A 36 6.50 -9.55 -4.42
C ALA A 36 6.23 -11.00 -4.86
N SER A 37 7.23 -11.88 -4.78
CA SER A 37 7.05 -13.31 -5.10
C SER A 37 6.10 -14.00 -4.12
N ALA A 38 6.19 -13.67 -2.83
CA ALA A 38 5.29 -14.20 -1.80
C ALA A 38 3.85 -13.73 -2.05
N VAL A 39 3.65 -12.46 -2.39
CA VAL A 39 2.34 -11.90 -2.74
C VAL A 39 1.72 -12.65 -3.91
N VAL A 40 2.46 -12.85 -5.01
CA VAL A 40 1.95 -13.60 -6.17
C VAL A 40 1.56 -15.03 -5.78
N GLY A 41 2.43 -15.73 -5.05
CA GLY A 41 2.13 -17.09 -4.58
C GLY A 41 0.90 -17.16 -3.66
N LEU A 42 0.69 -16.14 -2.82
CA LEU A 42 -0.50 -16.04 -1.97
C LEU A 42 -1.76 -15.80 -2.80
N ILE A 43 -1.72 -14.94 -3.83
CA ILE A 43 -2.85 -14.72 -4.72
C ILE A 43 -3.27 -16.04 -5.38
N GLU A 44 -2.32 -16.76 -5.97
CA GLU A 44 -2.57 -18.04 -6.64
C GLU A 44 -3.11 -19.10 -5.67
N ALA A 45 -2.61 -19.15 -4.44
CA ALA A 45 -3.05 -20.11 -3.44
C ALA A 45 -4.48 -19.83 -2.92
N LEU A 46 -4.89 -18.56 -2.85
CA LEU A 46 -6.20 -18.14 -2.34
C LEU A 46 -7.30 -18.18 -3.40
N GLN A 47 -6.96 -17.98 -4.68
CA GLN A 47 -7.91 -17.94 -5.79
C GLN A 47 -8.91 -19.13 -5.85
N PRO A 48 -8.53 -20.40 -5.61
CA PRO A 48 -9.46 -21.52 -5.65
C PRO A 48 -10.65 -21.37 -4.70
N GLU A 49 -10.46 -20.66 -3.60
CA GLU A 49 -11.48 -20.44 -2.58
C GLU A 49 -12.09 -19.03 -2.66
N PHE A 50 -11.29 -18.04 -3.06
CA PHE A 50 -11.68 -16.64 -3.02
C PHE A 50 -12.24 -16.12 -4.33
N GLY A 51 -12.12 -16.93 -5.39
CA GLY A 51 -12.55 -16.59 -6.73
C GLY A 51 -11.44 -15.87 -7.50
N GLN A 52 -11.80 -15.38 -8.69
CA GLN A 52 -10.85 -14.68 -9.55
C GLN A 52 -10.34 -13.41 -8.86
N PHE A 53 -9.01 -13.25 -8.84
CA PHE A 53 -8.40 -12.04 -8.30
C PHE A 53 -8.62 -10.85 -9.22
N ALA A 54 -9.17 -9.78 -8.69
CA ALA A 54 -9.27 -8.48 -9.31
C ALA A 54 -8.76 -7.44 -8.32
N TYR A 55 -7.72 -6.69 -8.68
CA TYR A 55 -7.13 -5.72 -7.77
C TYR A 55 -8.01 -4.48 -7.64
N ASP A 56 -8.41 -4.16 -6.41
CA ASP A 56 -8.99 -2.89 -5.99
C ASP A 56 -8.51 -2.53 -4.57
N GLU A 57 -8.99 -1.43 -3.98
CA GLU A 57 -8.52 -0.97 -2.67
C GLU A 57 -9.10 -1.75 -1.47
N GLU A 58 -10.22 -2.45 -1.68
CA GLU A 58 -10.99 -3.19 -0.67
C GLU A 58 -10.59 -4.67 -0.64
N ILE A 59 -10.28 -5.26 -1.80
CA ILE A 59 -9.93 -6.67 -1.98
C ILE A 59 -8.76 -7.10 -1.08
N ALA A 60 -7.82 -6.20 -0.83
CA ALA A 60 -6.68 -6.46 0.04
C ALA A 60 -7.12 -6.74 1.48
N ALA A 61 -8.04 -5.93 2.00
CA ALA A 61 -8.57 -6.08 3.35
C ALA A 61 -9.48 -7.31 3.43
N ASP A 62 -10.38 -7.45 2.47
CA ASP A 62 -11.33 -8.58 2.41
C ASP A 62 -10.61 -9.93 2.36
N TRP A 63 -9.56 -10.04 1.54
CA TRP A 63 -8.77 -11.27 1.43
C TRP A 63 -7.96 -11.55 2.69
N TYR A 64 -7.44 -10.50 3.35
CA TYR A 64 -6.76 -10.67 4.63
C TYR A 64 -7.71 -11.18 5.71
N GLU A 65 -8.91 -10.60 5.81
CA GLU A 65 -9.92 -11.01 6.80
C GLU A 65 -10.43 -12.42 6.54
N ARG A 66 -10.76 -12.75 5.27
CA ARG A 66 -11.19 -14.10 4.90
C ARG A 66 -10.10 -15.14 5.12
N ASP A 67 -8.85 -14.85 4.75
CA ASP A 67 -7.73 -15.76 4.97
C ASP A 67 -7.48 -15.97 6.46
N ALA A 68 -7.49 -14.90 7.26
CA ALA A 68 -7.33 -14.99 8.72
C ALA A 68 -8.42 -15.82 9.40
N ALA A 69 -9.65 -15.84 8.84
CA ALA A 69 -10.76 -16.66 9.33
C ALA A 69 -10.69 -18.13 8.88
N ASP A 70 -9.85 -18.45 7.88
CA ASP A 70 -9.68 -19.78 7.32
C ASP A 70 -8.27 -20.33 7.61
N LYS A 71 -7.34 -20.26 6.65
CA LYS A 71 -6.00 -20.88 6.74
C LYS A 71 -4.91 -19.97 7.29
N GLY A 72 -5.13 -18.65 7.33
CA GLY A 72 -4.18 -17.65 7.81
C GLY A 72 -2.85 -17.68 7.07
N LEU A 73 -2.85 -17.95 5.77
CA LEU A 73 -1.64 -18.06 4.94
C LEU A 73 -0.90 -16.72 4.84
N ILE A 74 -1.63 -15.61 4.72
CA ILE A 74 -1.07 -14.26 4.63
C ILE A 74 -0.34 -13.90 5.93
N GLY A 75 -0.99 -14.17 7.07
CA GLY A 75 -0.37 -13.99 8.40
C GLY A 75 0.83 -14.92 8.62
N THR A 76 0.72 -16.18 8.19
CA THR A 76 1.82 -17.17 8.27
C THR A 76 3.03 -16.76 7.42
N ALA A 77 2.80 -16.08 6.29
CA ALA A 77 3.84 -15.49 5.47
C ALA A 77 4.51 -14.25 6.11
N GLY A 78 4.01 -13.79 7.26
CA GLY A 78 4.58 -12.68 8.03
C GLY A 78 3.96 -11.32 7.74
N PHE A 79 2.88 -11.26 6.96
CA PHE A 79 2.18 -10.01 6.69
C PHE A 79 1.15 -9.71 7.78
N THR A 80 1.12 -8.46 8.23
CA THR A 80 -0.04 -7.83 8.88
C THR A 80 -1.02 -7.31 7.84
N ALA A 81 -2.25 -6.97 8.24
CA ALA A 81 -3.26 -6.37 7.35
C ALA A 81 -2.72 -5.14 6.59
N ASP A 82 -2.07 -4.21 7.30
CA ASP A 82 -1.50 -3.00 6.70
C ASP A 82 -0.35 -3.33 5.74
N SER A 83 0.56 -4.21 6.14
CA SER A 83 1.70 -4.58 5.30
C SER A 83 1.28 -5.40 4.07
N TRP A 84 0.22 -6.21 4.19
CA TRP A 84 -0.37 -6.95 3.08
C TRP A 84 -0.95 -6.00 2.04
N LYS A 85 -1.74 -5.00 2.47
CA LYS A 85 -2.31 -3.99 1.57
C LYS A 85 -1.22 -3.24 0.81
N VAL A 86 -0.17 -2.81 1.51
CA VAL A 86 0.98 -2.13 0.89
C VAL A 86 1.69 -3.07 -0.08
N ALA A 87 2.01 -4.29 0.34
CA ALA A 87 2.75 -5.25 -0.47
C ALA A 87 2.01 -5.66 -1.73
N LEU A 88 0.71 -5.90 -1.62
CA LEU A 88 -0.16 -6.20 -2.76
C LEU A 88 -0.19 -5.03 -3.75
N GLY A 89 -0.41 -3.81 -3.25
CA GLY A 89 -0.44 -2.62 -4.09
C GLY A 89 0.88 -2.33 -4.81
N GLU A 90 2.02 -2.45 -4.11
CA GLU A 90 3.33 -2.26 -4.72
C GLU A 90 3.68 -3.37 -5.72
N THR A 91 3.27 -4.62 -5.46
CA THR A 91 3.43 -5.74 -6.41
C THR A 91 2.68 -5.45 -7.70
N MET A 92 1.43 -4.99 -7.60
CA MET A 92 0.63 -4.64 -8.77
C MET A 92 1.19 -3.43 -9.52
N ARG A 93 1.65 -2.38 -8.81
CA ARG A 93 2.31 -1.23 -9.43
C ARG A 93 3.59 -1.64 -10.16
N GLY A 94 4.42 -2.47 -9.53
CA GLY A 94 5.64 -3.01 -10.12
C GLY A 94 5.35 -3.82 -11.39
N PHE A 95 4.36 -4.71 -11.33
CA PHE A 95 3.90 -5.46 -12.50
C PHE A 95 3.46 -4.53 -13.64
N LEU A 96 2.59 -3.55 -13.36
CA LEU A 96 2.13 -2.59 -14.36
C LEU A 96 3.28 -1.77 -14.96
N ALA A 97 4.29 -1.41 -14.15
CA ALA A 97 5.47 -0.69 -14.61
C ALA A 97 6.36 -1.51 -15.58
N THR A 98 6.25 -2.84 -15.56
CA THR A 98 6.95 -3.71 -16.53
C THR A 98 6.21 -3.87 -17.85
N MET A 99 4.94 -3.44 -17.94
CA MET A 99 4.15 -3.59 -19.15
C MET A 99 4.60 -2.59 -20.23
N PRO A 100 4.83 -3.04 -21.48
CA PRO A 100 5.15 -2.13 -22.57
C PRO A 100 4.02 -1.14 -22.82
N VAL A 101 4.34 0.15 -23.01
CA VAL A 101 3.35 1.20 -23.29
C VAL A 101 2.48 0.86 -24.50
N ALA A 102 3.07 0.26 -25.55
CA ALA A 102 2.33 -0.15 -26.73
C ALA A 102 1.24 -1.21 -26.43
N GLU A 103 1.46 -2.06 -25.43
CA GLU A 103 0.47 -3.05 -25.01
C GLU A 103 -0.66 -2.39 -24.22
N LEU A 104 -0.33 -1.45 -23.32
CA LEU A 104 -1.32 -0.63 -22.60
C LEU A 104 -2.19 0.18 -23.59
N ASP A 105 -1.57 0.82 -24.58
CA ASP A 105 -2.27 1.59 -25.61
C ASP A 105 -3.23 0.69 -26.41
N ALA A 106 -2.81 -0.52 -26.75
CA ALA A 106 -3.65 -1.48 -27.45
C ALA A 106 -4.86 -1.92 -26.61
N ILE A 107 -4.66 -2.11 -25.29
CA ILE A 107 -5.75 -2.42 -24.35
C ILE A 107 -6.74 -1.24 -24.28
N PHE A 108 -6.24 -0.01 -24.12
CA PHE A 108 -7.10 1.18 -24.04
C PHE A 108 -7.84 1.45 -25.35
N ALA A 109 -7.22 1.21 -26.51
CA ALA A 109 -7.88 1.32 -27.80
C ALA A 109 -9.05 0.34 -27.93
N LYS A 110 -8.85 -0.92 -27.52
CA LYS A 110 -9.92 -1.93 -27.50
C LYS A 110 -11.07 -1.52 -26.59
N LEU A 111 -10.77 -1.04 -25.37
CA LEU A 111 -11.78 -0.59 -24.42
C LEU A 111 -12.60 0.59 -24.98
N ARG A 112 -11.93 1.59 -25.56
CA ARG A 112 -12.58 2.75 -26.17
C ARG A 112 -13.52 2.33 -27.30
N ASN A 113 -13.07 1.43 -28.18
CA ASN A 113 -13.90 0.94 -29.28
C ASN A 113 -15.13 0.19 -28.77
N ALA A 114 -14.97 -0.64 -27.74
CA ALA A 114 -16.09 -1.36 -27.12
C ALA A 114 -17.12 -0.39 -26.52
N ILE A 115 -16.68 0.64 -25.79
CA ILE A 115 -17.56 1.64 -25.20
C ILE A 115 -18.28 2.46 -26.27
N SER A 116 -17.56 2.93 -27.30
CA SER A 116 -18.14 3.67 -28.41
C SER A 116 -19.20 2.84 -29.15
N GLY A 117 -18.92 1.56 -29.42
CA GLY A 117 -19.88 0.67 -30.07
C GLY A 117 -21.14 0.43 -29.23
N MET A 118 -21.02 0.33 -27.90
CA MET A 118 -22.20 0.25 -27.02
C MET A 118 -23.06 1.52 -27.09
N ARG A 119 -22.44 2.71 -27.13
CA ARG A 119 -23.16 3.99 -27.24
C ARG A 119 -23.92 4.09 -28.57
N GLU A 120 -23.29 3.69 -29.67
CA GLU A 120 -23.93 3.71 -30.99
C GLU A 120 -25.14 2.77 -31.07
N LEU A 121 -25.09 1.61 -30.42
CA LEU A 121 -26.24 0.70 -30.32
C LEU A 121 -27.40 1.31 -29.53
N THR A 122 -27.11 2.04 -28.45
CA THR A 122 -28.15 2.71 -27.65
C THR A 122 -28.75 3.94 -28.33
N GLU A 123 -28.02 4.61 -29.23
CA GLU A 123 -28.51 5.77 -30.00
C GLU A 123 -29.29 5.37 -31.27
N ALA A 124 -29.12 4.13 -31.74
CA ALA A 124 -29.80 3.59 -32.92
C ALA A 124 -31.15 2.89 -32.62
N GLN A 125 -31.53 2.80 -31.34
CA GLN A 125 -32.79 2.22 -30.86
C GLN A 125 -33.79 3.31 -30.48
#